data_AF-A0A939NLU0-F1
#
_entry.id   AF-A0A939NLU0-F1
#
_cell.length_a   1.000
_cell.length_b   1.000
_cell.length_c   1.000
_cell.angle_alpha   90.00
_cell.angle_beta   90.00
_cell.angle_gamma   90.00
#
_symmetry.space_group_name_H-M   'P 1'
#
loop_
_entity.id
_entity.type
_entity.pdbx_description
1 polymer ?
#
loop_
_entity_poly.entity_id
_entity_poly.type
_entity_poly.pdbx_seq_one_letter_code
_entity_poly.pdbx_strand_id
1 'polypeptide(L)' 'MMRIFLTGASGFIGSRILPALQASGHQVIGLARSTPALKAAGAEVHRGTLDARSRCWLASGMPTR' A
#
# COMPACT_ATOMS: atom_id res chain seq x y z
N MET A 1 12.08 -8.42 12.20
CA MET A 1 10.62 -8.55 12.44
C MET A 1 10.04 -7.16 12.69
N MET A 2 9.30 -6.62 11.72
CA MET A 2 8.62 -5.31 11.78
C MET A 2 7.34 -5.36 10.94
N ARG A 3 6.48 -4.35 11.09
CA ARG A 3 5.31 -4.12 10.23
C ARG A 3 5.61 -2.99 9.26
N ILE A 4 5.55 -3.28 7.97
CA ILE A 4 5.96 -2.37 6.89
C ILE A 4 4.73 -2.05 6.03
N PHE A 5 4.47 -0.76 5.85
CA PHE A 5 3.48 -0.27 4.89
C PHE A 5 4.16 0.04 3.56
N LEU A 6 3.90 -0.80 2.54
CA LEU A 6 4.56 -0.69 1.24
C LEU A 6 3.63 -0.01 0.22
N THR A 7 3.97 1.20 -0.17
CA THR A 7 3.26 1.93 -1.24
C THR A 7 3.69 1.43 -2.62
N GLY A 8 2.74 1.18 -3.52
CA GLY A 8 3.06 0.66 -4.85
C GLY A 8 3.50 -0.80 -4.84
N ALA A 9 3.01 -1.59 -3.87
CA ALA A 9 3.42 -2.97 -3.65
C ALA A 9 3.11 -3.91 -4.84
N SER A 10 2.14 -3.57 -5.69
CA SER A 10 1.85 -4.30 -6.93
C SER A 10 2.59 -3.75 -8.17
N GLY A 11 3.45 -2.74 -8.01
CA GLY A 11 4.19 -2.10 -9.09
C GLY A 11 5.51 -2.81 -9.43
N PHE A 12 6.23 -2.32 -10.43
CA PHE A 12 7.48 -2.92 -10.94
C PHE A 12 8.56 -3.14 -9.87
N ILE A 13 8.71 -2.17 -8.96
CA ILE A 13 9.69 -2.25 -7.86
C ILE A 13 9.09 -3.05 -6.70
N GLY A 14 7.86 -2.71 -6.29
CA GLY A 14 7.18 -3.31 -5.15
C GLY A 14 7.04 -4.83 -5.26
N SER A 15 6.79 -5.36 -6.47
CA SER A 15 6.65 -6.80 -6.71
C SER A 15 7.93 -7.60 -6.45
N ARG A 16 9.10 -6.96 -6.53
CA ARG A 16 10.40 -7.57 -6.21
C ARG A 16 10.80 -7.40 -4.75
N ILE A 17 10.43 -6.27 -4.15
CA ILE A 17 10.74 -5.97 -2.75
C ILE A 17 9.86 -6.79 -1.80
N LEU A 18 8.57 -6.95 -2.13
CA LEU A 18 7.60 -7.67 -1.31
C LEU A 18 8.07 -9.07 -0.86
N PRO A 19 8.51 -9.98 -1.75
CA PRO A 19 8.97 -11.30 -1.34
C PRO A 19 10.24 -11.25 -0.49
N ALA A 20 11.14 -10.28 -0.71
CA ALA A 20 12.34 -10.13 0.13
C ALA A 20 12.00 -9.67 1.56
N LEU A 21 11.01 -8.80 1.70
CA LEU A 21 10.50 -8.39 3.02
C LEU A 21 9.80 -9.53 3.75
N GLN A 22 8.98 -10.31 3.04
CA GLN A 22 8.34 -11.50 3.61
C GLN A 22 9.36 -12.57 4.02
N ALA A 23 10.35 -12.85 3.16
CA ALA A 23 11.40 -13.84 3.44
C ALA A 23 12.30 -13.45 4.63
N SER A 24 12.49 -12.16 4.86
CA SER A 24 13.19 -11.65 6.06
C SER A 24 12.33 -11.62 7.32
N GLY A 25 11.10 -12.16 7.26
CA GLY A 25 10.18 -12.25 8.39
C GLY A 25 9.55 -10.92 8.78
N HIS A 26 9.31 -10.02 7.82
CA HIS A 26 8.54 -8.79 8.05
C HIS A 26 7.08 -8.98 7.63
N GLN A 27 6.16 -8.42 8.41
CA GLN A 27 4.76 -8.31 8.00
C GLN A 27 4.62 -7.11 7.06
N VAL A 28 4.04 -7.33 5.89
CA VAL A 28 3.90 -6.29 4.87
C VAL A 28 2.43 -6.04 4.59
N ILE A 29 2.02 -4.78 4.68
CA ILE A 29 0.73 -4.27 4.25
C ILE A 29 0.96 -3.48 2.96
N GLY A 30 0.47 -3.99 1.84
CA GLY A 30 0.63 -3.35 0.53
C GLY A 30 -0.53 -2.42 0.19
N LEU A 31 -0.21 -1.18 -0.20
CA LEU A 31 -1.18 -0.26 -0.81
C LEU A 31 -1.31 -0.56 -2.30
N ALA A 32 -2.52 -0.89 -2.76
CA ALA A 32 -2.81 -1.02 -4.19
C ALA A 32 -4.24 -0.64 -4.55
N ARG A 33 -4.38 -0.12 -5.78
CA ARG A 33 -5.68 0.14 -6.42
C ARG A 33 -6.37 -1.15 -6.86
N SER A 34 -5.59 -2.15 -7.28
CA SER A 34 -6.06 -3.48 -7.67
C SER A 34 -5.35 -4.56 -6.85
N THR A 35 -6.12 -5.50 -6.29
CA THR A 35 -5.66 -6.43 -5.26
C THR A 35 -5.27 -7.86 -5.68
N PRO A 36 -5.49 -8.36 -6.92
CA PRO A 36 -5.29 -9.79 -7.20
C PRO A 36 -3.82 -10.21 -7.07
N ALA A 37 -2.88 -9.41 -7.55
CA ALA A 37 -1.45 -9.72 -7.48
C ALA A 37 -0.90 -9.78 -6.04
N LEU A 38 -1.36 -8.89 -5.16
CA LEU A 38 -0.92 -8.83 -3.76
C LEU A 38 -1.52 -9.94 -2.90
N LYS A 39 -2.80 -10.26 -3.13
CA LYS A 39 -3.46 -11.39 -2.45
C LYS A 39 -2.81 -12.73 -2.83
N ALA A 40 -2.47 -12.91 -4.11
CA ALA A 40 -1.75 -14.10 -4.57
C ALA A 40 -0.36 -14.25 -3.92
N ALA A 41 0.30 -13.13 -3.61
CA ALA A 41 1.57 -13.10 -2.88
C ALA A 41 1.44 -13.25 -1.36
N GLY A 42 0.23 -13.51 -0.82
CA GLY A 42 0.00 -13.69 0.61
C GLY A 42 0.22 -12.43 1.46
N ALA A 43 0.23 -11.24 0.84
CA ALA A 43 0.38 -9.98 1.54
C ALA A 43 -0.98 -9.42 2.00
N GLU A 44 -0.99 -8.74 3.15
CA GLU A 44 -2.16 -7.97 3.57
C GLU A 44 -2.32 -6.77 2.61
N VAL A 45 -3.54 -6.49 2.17
CA VAL A 45 -3.79 -5.48 1.14
C VAL A 45 -4.66 -4.35 1.66
N HIS A 46 -4.10 -3.15 1.69
CA HIS A 46 -4.86 -1.93 1.89
C HIS A 46 -5.30 -1.38 0.52
N ARG A 47 -6.62 -1.41 0.27
CA ARG A 47 -7.19 -0.78 -0.94
C ARG A 47 -7.21 0.73 -0.77
N GLY A 48 -6.46 1.43 -1.61
CA GLY A 48 -6.42 2.88 -1.57
C GLY A 48 -5.50 3.47 -2.64
N THR A 49 -5.46 4.79 -2.67
CA THR A 49 -4.54 5.57 -3.51
C THR A 49 -3.93 6.67 -2.64
N LEU A 50 -2.70 7.08 -2.95
CA LEU A 50 -2.02 8.15 -2.21
C LEU A 50 -2.73 9.50 -2.37
N ASP A 51 -3.49 9.67 -3.45
CA ASP A 51 -4.27 10.87 -3.72
C ASP A 51 -5.60 10.92 -2.95
N ALA A 52 -5.93 9.87 -2.19
CA ALA A 52 -7.19 9.79 -1.47
C ALA A 52 -7.23 10.86 -0.36
N ARG A 53 -7.89 11.98 -0.68
CA ARG A 53 -8.05 13.10 0.24
C ARG A 53 -9.06 12.74 1.32
N SER A 54 -8.66 12.89 2.57
CA SER A 54 -9.54 12.58 3.69
C SER A 54 -10.70 13.59 3.77
N ARG A 55 -11.87 13.12 4.21
CA ARG A 55 -13.09 13.94 4.29
C ARG A 55 -12.95 15.13 5.26
N CYS A 56 -12.05 15.01 6.25
CA CYS A 56 -11.68 16.10 7.15
C CYS A 56 -11.01 17.26 6.40
N TRP A 57 -10.19 16.94 5.40
CA TRP A 57 -9.51 17.93 4.56
C TRP A 57 -10.50 18.71 3.69
N LEU A 58 -11.52 18.05 3.14
CA LEU A 58 -12.61 18.71 2.41
C LEU A 58 -13.47 19.61 3.32
N ALA A 59 -13.72 19.18 4.56
CA ALA A 59 -14.47 19.96 5.54
C ALA A 59 -13.72 21.21 6.04
N SER A 60 -12.39 21.24 5.92
CA SER A 60 -11.56 22.34 6.39
C SER A 60 -11.49 23.55 5.46
N GLY A 61 -12.14 23.52 4.30
CA GLY A 61 -12.17 24.65 3.37
C GLY A 61 -10.82 24.99 2.72
N MET A 62 -9.82 24.12 2.82
CA MET A 62 -8.52 24.32 2.17
C MET A 62 -8.68 24.25 0.63
N PRO A 63 -8.06 25.19 -0.12
CA PRO A 63 -8.25 25.27 -1.57
C PRO A 63 -7.70 24.03 -2.28
N THR A 64 -8.51 23.46 -3.18
CA THR A 64 -8.05 22.51 -4.19
C THR A 64 -7.36 23.32 -5.28
N ARG A 65 -6.03 23.27 -5.30
CA ARG A 65 -5.28 23.76 -6.46
C ARG A 65 -5.57 22.89 -7.68
#